data_AF-A0A969VPP5-F1
#
_entry.id   AF-A0A969VPP5-F1
#
_cell.length_a   1.000
_cell.length_b   1.000
_cell.length_c   1.000
_cell.angle_alpha   90.00
_cell.angle_beta   90.00
_cell.angle_gamma   90.00
#
_symmetry.space_group_name_H-M   'P 1'
#
loop_
_entity.id
_entity.type
_entity.pdbx_description
1 polymer ?
#
loop_
_entity_poly.entity_id
_entity_poly.type
_entity_poly.pdbx_seq_one_letter_code
_entity_poly.pdbx_strand_id
1 'polypeptide(L)'
;MEVGFSNNPRGNLRSKLGDSLKSFNLQAKQLSKQLDKLITTTAFVRYDTYVSESEQVLDSSFKLWDEIIVELDILLQARIDGFASRRQSVSIFILIIIGVVIYLFVSFYRAVMKTVSVLEEAAKTMASGNLSDKITLDNRDELGQVVAAFNKIAEALVMANQEITVLNDRLKAENTRMSAELEVTRKIQQMLLPKDRELHEVSGLDIAGFMESADEVGGDYYDVLQQDGRVKIGIGDVTGHGLESGVLMIMVQTAVRTLLAYNEPDPVRFLSAVNRAIYDNVQRMKSDKNASLALLDYEEGMLKLSGQHEEMIVVRSGGIVERFDTIDLGFP
;
A
#
# COMPACT_ATOMS: atom_id res chain seq x y z
N MET A 1 -10.25 65.86 42.24
CA MET A 1 -10.86 66.98 41.47
C MET A 1 -9.95 67.55 40.37
N GLU A 2 -8.64 67.34 40.36
CA GLU A 2 -7.73 67.97 39.37
C GLU A 2 -7.77 67.39 37.95
N VAL A 3 -8.18 66.13 37.75
CA VAL A 3 -8.23 65.51 36.40
C VAL A 3 -9.36 66.10 35.52
N GLY A 4 -10.32 66.81 36.12
CA GLY A 4 -11.35 67.56 35.39
C GLY A 4 -10.86 68.88 34.78
N PHE A 5 -9.71 69.40 35.24
CA PHE A 5 -9.29 70.78 34.97
C PHE A 5 -8.02 70.93 34.12
N SER A 6 -7.28 69.86 33.81
CA SER A 6 -5.94 70.02 33.21
C SER A 6 -5.70 69.29 31.89
N ASN A 7 -6.64 68.49 31.38
CA ASN A 7 -6.39 67.70 30.17
C ASN A 7 -7.60 67.66 29.22
N ASN A 8 -7.80 68.74 28.46
CA ASN A 8 -8.76 68.78 27.37
C ASN A 8 -8.22 69.60 26.19
N PRO A 9 -8.27 69.09 24.94
CA PRO A 9 -7.96 69.86 23.73
C PRO A 9 -8.80 71.14 23.55
N ARG A 10 -9.94 71.30 24.24
CA ARG A 10 -10.80 72.50 24.21
C ARG A 10 -10.60 73.48 25.39
N GLY A 11 -9.59 73.29 26.23
CA GLY A 11 -9.27 74.20 27.36
C GLY A 11 -9.81 73.75 28.71
N ASN A 12 -9.57 74.54 29.76
CA ASN A 12 -9.95 74.21 31.14
C ASN A 12 -11.16 75.02 31.63
N LEU A 13 -11.98 74.43 32.51
CA LEU A 13 -13.10 75.11 33.18
C LEU A 13 -12.64 76.39 33.91
N ARG A 14 -11.37 76.41 34.36
CA ARG A 14 -10.80 77.50 35.14
C ARG A 14 -10.64 78.80 34.35
N SER A 15 -10.28 78.73 33.06
CA SER A 15 -10.11 79.92 32.22
C SER A 15 -11.45 80.52 31.82
N LYS A 16 -12.47 79.68 31.64
CA LYS A 16 -13.80 80.11 31.19
C LYS A 16 -14.70 80.61 32.32
N LEU A 17 -14.62 80.01 33.50
CA LEU A 17 -15.39 80.43 34.67
C LEU A 17 -14.66 81.51 35.49
N GLY A 18 -13.47 81.94 35.07
CA GLY A 18 -12.58 82.77 35.86
C GLY A 18 -13.20 84.10 36.30
N ASP A 19 -13.97 84.75 35.42
CA ASP A 19 -14.54 86.06 35.70
C ASP A 19 -15.82 85.98 36.53
N SER A 20 -16.72 85.04 36.23
CA SER A 20 -17.92 84.80 37.03
C SER A 20 -17.57 84.26 38.42
N LEU A 21 -16.55 83.39 38.54
CA LEU A 21 -16.04 82.92 39.82
C LEU A 21 -15.41 84.05 40.65
N LYS A 22 -14.64 84.95 40.02
CA LYS A 22 -14.10 86.14 40.70
C LYS A 22 -15.20 87.08 41.15
N SER A 23 -16.20 87.32 40.31
CA SER A 23 -17.35 88.18 40.60
C SER A 23 -18.14 87.67 41.80
N PHE A 24 -18.52 86.38 41.77
CA PHE A 24 -19.20 85.72 42.89
C PHE A 24 -18.37 85.78 44.18
N ASN A 25 -17.08 85.44 44.13
CA ASN A 25 -16.21 85.50 45.30
C ASN A 25 -16.07 86.92 45.86
N LEU A 26 -15.99 87.94 45.00
CA LEU A 26 -15.88 89.34 45.42
C LEU A 26 -17.14 89.80 46.13
N GLN A 27 -18.31 89.53 45.56
CA GLN A 27 -19.61 89.92 46.12
C GLN A 27 -19.91 89.15 47.41
N ALA A 28 -19.65 87.84 47.45
CA ALA A 28 -19.81 87.03 48.66
C ALA A 28 -18.89 87.53 49.79
N LYS A 29 -17.67 87.94 49.46
CA LYS A 29 -16.73 88.52 50.43
C LYS A 29 -17.15 89.91 50.92
N GLN A 30 -17.77 90.73 50.06
CA GLN A 30 -18.34 92.02 50.46
C GLN A 30 -19.51 91.84 51.44
N LEU A 31 -20.47 90.97 51.10
CA LEU A 31 -21.60 90.64 51.97
C LEU A 31 -21.14 90.03 53.30
N SER A 32 -20.18 89.10 53.27
CA SER A 32 -19.58 88.51 54.47
C SER A 32 -18.94 89.58 55.37
N LYS A 33 -18.26 90.58 54.79
CA LYS A 33 -17.66 91.68 55.54
C LYS A 33 -18.71 92.63 56.17
N GLN A 34 -19.87 92.82 55.54
CA GLN A 34 -20.97 93.56 56.15
C GLN A 34 -21.60 92.78 57.31
N LEU A 35 -21.83 91.48 57.12
CA LEU A 35 -22.34 90.58 58.16
C LEU A 35 -21.39 90.55 59.38
N ASP A 36 -20.09 90.51 59.15
CA ASP A 36 -19.08 90.54 60.21
C ASP A 36 -19.09 91.86 61.01
N LYS A 37 -19.33 93.00 60.33
CA LYS A 37 -19.51 94.31 60.98
C LYS A 37 -20.78 94.38 61.84
N LEU A 38 -21.87 93.76 61.40
CA LEU A 38 -23.13 93.63 62.15
C LEU A 38 -22.97 92.81 63.44
N ILE A 39 -22.12 91.79 63.40
CA ILE A 39 -21.88 90.88 64.54
C ILE A 39 -20.89 91.50 65.54
N THR A 40 -19.87 92.22 65.06
CA THR A 40 -18.70 92.64 65.88
C THR A 40 -18.77 94.08 66.41
N THR A 41 -19.52 94.95 65.73
CA THR A 41 -19.68 96.36 66.09
C THR A 41 -21.18 96.64 66.17
N THR A 42 -21.65 97.39 67.17
CA THR A 42 -23.05 97.86 67.28
C THR A 42 -23.37 98.91 66.21
N ALA A 43 -23.12 98.58 64.94
CA ALA A 43 -23.32 99.39 63.76
C ALA A 43 -24.62 98.99 63.08
N PHE A 44 -25.47 99.98 62.75
CA PHE A 44 -26.69 99.75 62.00
C PHE A 44 -26.37 99.66 60.51
N VAL A 45 -26.58 98.49 59.90
CA VAL A 45 -26.55 98.33 58.44
C VAL A 45 -27.94 98.66 57.90
N ARG A 46 -27.97 99.48 56.86
CA ARG A 46 -29.21 99.92 56.22
C ARG A 46 -29.81 98.74 55.45
N TYR A 47 -31.09 98.45 55.67
CA TYR A 47 -31.79 97.28 55.11
C TYR A 47 -31.70 97.21 53.59
N ASP A 48 -31.84 98.35 52.90
CA ASP A 48 -31.68 98.48 51.45
C ASP A 48 -30.31 98.02 50.94
N THR A 49 -29.25 98.29 51.70
CA THR A 49 -27.86 97.95 51.37
C THR A 49 -27.62 96.46 51.56
N TYR A 50 -28.14 95.89 52.66
CA TYR A 50 -28.06 94.44 52.90
C TYR A 50 -28.81 93.64 51.83
N VAL A 51 -30.04 94.05 51.50
CA VAL A 51 -30.85 93.40 50.47
C VAL A 51 -30.16 93.50 49.11
N SER A 52 -29.69 94.69 48.71
CA SER A 52 -29.00 94.87 47.43
C SER A 52 -27.71 94.04 47.31
N GLU A 53 -26.88 93.98 48.37
CA GLU A 53 -25.68 93.14 48.35
C GLU A 53 -26.02 91.64 48.33
N SER A 54 -27.09 91.22 49.01
CA SER A 54 -27.57 89.83 48.97
C SER A 54 -28.13 89.41 47.61
N GLU A 55 -28.87 90.30 46.94
CA GLU A 55 -29.37 90.09 45.58
C GLU A 55 -28.22 89.99 44.57
N GLN A 56 -27.18 90.82 44.72
CA GLN A 56 -25.98 90.72 43.90
C GLN A 56 -25.30 89.35 44.04
N VAL A 57 -25.10 88.88 45.28
CA VAL A 57 -24.51 87.54 45.53
C VAL A 57 -25.35 86.41 44.93
N LEU A 58 -26.67 86.49 45.03
CA LEU A 58 -27.56 85.50 44.41
C LEU A 58 -27.47 85.55 42.88
N ASP A 59 -27.52 86.73 42.27
CA ASP A 59 -27.40 86.92 40.82
C ASP A 59 -26.06 86.40 40.28
N SER A 60 -24.95 86.73 40.94
CA SER A 60 -23.63 86.21 40.55
C SER A 60 -23.49 84.70 40.79
N SER A 61 -24.20 84.14 41.77
CA SER A 61 -24.24 82.69 41.98
C SER A 61 -25.00 81.98 40.86
N PHE A 62 -26.20 82.47 40.50
CA PHE A 62 -26.97 81.92 39.39
C PHE A 62 -26.20 82.02 38.07
N LYS A 63 -25.60 83.18 37.81
CA LYS A 63 -24.76 83.38 36.62
C LYS A 63 -23.58 82.38 36.57
N LEU A 64 -22.92 82.14 37.70
CA LEU A 64 -21.85 81.14 37.79
C LEU A 64 -22.38 79.72 37.54
N TRP A 65 -23.54 79.35 38.08
CA TRP A 65 -24.16 78.04 37.87
C TRP A 65 -24.58 77.82 36.41
N ASP A 66 -25.18 78.81 35.77
CA ASP A 66 -25.57 78.74 34.36
C ASP A 66 -24.35 78.52 33.46
N GLU A 67 -23.26 79.25 33.71
CA GLU A 67 -22.00 79.07 32.97
C GLU A 67 -21.34 77.71 33.25
N ILE A 68 -21.38 77.22 34.50
CA ILE A 68 -20.84 75.90 34.87
C ILE A 68 -21.58 74.78 34.14
N ILE A 69 -22.91 74.81 34.10
CA ILE A 69 -23.72 73.75 33.48
C ILE A 69 -23.42 73.67 31.99
N VAL A 70 -23.41 74.82 31.30
CA VAL A 70 -23.13 74.87 29.86
C VAL A 70 -21.71 74.37 29.55
N GLU A 71 -20.70 74.79 30.32
CA GLU A 71 -19.33 74.36 30.08
C GLU A 71 -19.10 72.89 30.42
N LEU A 72 -19.73 72.35 31.47
CA LEU A 72 -19.67 70.93 31.77
C LEU A 72 -20.28 70.08 30.66
N ASP A 73 -21.43 70.49 30.12
CA ASP A 73 -22.09 69.78 29.02
C ASP A 73 -21.20 69.72 27.76
N ILE A 74 -20.59 70.85 27.38
CA ILE A 74 -19.65 70.92 26.25
C ILE A 74 -18.45 69.98 26.44
N LEU A 75 -17.89 69.94 27.65
CA LEU A 75 -16.73 69.09 27.95
C LEU A 75 -17.09 67.61 28.01
N LEU A 76 -18.28 67.26 28.53
CA LEU A 76 -18.79 65.89 28.55
C LEU A 76 -19.07 65.39 27.13
N GLN A 77 -19.76 66.19 26.31
CA GLN A 77 -20.03 65.83 24.93
C GLN A 77 -18.74 65.63 24.13
N ALA A 78 -17.76 66.53 24.29
CA ALA A 78 -16.45 66.38 23.64
C ALA A 78 -15.72 65.09 24.03
N ARG A 79 -15.85 64.65 25.29
CA ARG A 79 -15.28 63.37 25.74
C ARG A 79 -16.03 62.18 25.16
N ILE A 80 -17.36 62.21 25.15
CA ILE A 80 -18.20 61.16 24.56
C ILE A 80 -17.85 60.99 23.09
N ASP A 81 -17.77 62.09 22.33
CA ASP A 81 -17.40 62.08 20.91
C ASP A 81 -15.98 61.53 20.71
N GLY A 82 -15.03 61.92 21.57
CA GLY A 82 -13.66 61.39 21.56
C GLY A 82 -13.60 59.87 21.80
N PHE A 83 -14.36 59.36 22.77
CA PHE A 83 -14.46 57.92 23.03
C PHE A 83 -15.14 57.17 21.88
N ALA A 84 -16.22 57.72 21.33
CA ALA A 84 -16.95 57.14 20.21
C ALA A 84 -16.06 57.04 18.95
N SER A 85 -15.34 58.12 18.61
CA SER A 85 -14.38 58.13 17.50
C SER A 85 -13.25 57.12 17.70
N ARG A 86 -12.64 57.09 18.89
CA ARG A 86 -11.56 56.13 19.19
C ARG A 86 -12.05 54.68 19.10
N ARG A 87 -13.25 54.38 19.61
CA ARG A 87 -13.88 53.06 19.50
C ARG A 87 -14.12 52.67 18.04
N GLN A 88 -14.57 53.61 17.20
CA GLN A 88 -14.80 53.37 15.78
C GLN A 88 -13.47 53.08 15.04
N SER A 89 -12.43 53.88 15.26
CA SER A 89 -11.11 53.65 14.64
C SER A 89 -10.53 52.29 15.02
N VAL A 90 -10.64 51.88 16.30
CA VAL A 90 -10.19 50.56 16.75
C VAL A 90 -10.98 49.43 16.08
N SER A 91 -12.30 49.58 15.95
CA SER A 91 -13.16 48.56 15.33
C SER A 91 -12.84 48.37 13.85
N ILE A 92 -12.62 49.47 13.11
CA ILE A 92 -12.21 49.43 11.70
C ILE A 92 -10.84 48.74 11.57
N PHE A 93 -9.89 49.05 12.44
CA PHE A 93 -8.57 48.43 12.43
C PHE A 93 -8.64 46.91 12.65
N ILE A 94 -9.47 46.45 13.60
CA ILE A 94 -9.70 45.02 13.84
C ILE A 94 -10.30 44.35 12.60
N LEU A 95 -11.29 44.96 11.95
CA LEU A 95 -11.92 44.42 10.74
C LEU A 95 -10.92 44.27 9.58
N ILE A 96 -10.02 45.24 9.42
CA ILE A 96 -8.97 45.18 8.40
C ILE A 96 -8.02 44.01 8.68
N ILE A 97 -7.56 43.85 9.93
CA ILE A 97 -6.69 42.73 10.32
C ILE A 97 -7.37 41.40 10.06
N ILE A 98 -8.64 41.25 10.45
CA ILE A 98 -9.42 40.03 10.20
C ILE A 98 -9.52 39.76 8.70
N GLY A 99 -9.78 40.77 7.88
CA GLY A 99 -9.80 40.64 6.43
C GLY A 99 -8.47 40.14 5.84
N VAL A 100 -7.34 40.68 6.31
CA VAL A 100 -6.00 40.24 5.88
C VAL A 100 -5.73 38.79 6.30
N VAL A 101 -6.07 38.42 7.54
CA VAL A 101 -5.90 37.04 8.03
C VAL A 101 -6.72 36.06 7.21
N ILE A 102 -7.98 36.38 6.93
CA ILE A 102 -8.86 35.54 6.09
C ILE A 102 -8.27 35.43 4.67
N TYR A 103 -7.81 36.53 4.09
CA TYR A 103 -7.21 36.52 2.76
C TYR A 103 -5.98 35.62 2.68
N LEU A 104 -5.04 35.77 3.62
CA LEU A 104 -3.83 34.94 3.69
C LEU A 104 -4.18 33.47 3.91
N PHE A 105 -5.15 33.18 4.79
CA PHE A 105 -5.59 31.82 5.05
C PHE A 105 -6.19 31.15 3.81
N VAL A 106 -7.09 31.85 3.09
CA VAL A 106 -7.71 31.33 1.86
C VAL A 106 -6.68 31.13 0.75
N SER A 107 -5.73 32.07 0.59
CA SER A 107 -4.66 31.96 -0.39
C SER A 107 -3.76 30.75 -0.10
N PHE A 108 -3.35 30.57 1.16
CA PHE A 108 -2.54 29.43 1.58
C PHE A 108 -3.30 28.10 1.40
N TYR A 109 -4.55 28.04 1.85
CA TYR A 109 -5.40 26.86 1.68
C TYR A 109 -5.52 26.44 0.21
N ARG A 110 -5.77 27.39 -0.70
CA ARG A 110 -5.85 27.12 -2.13
C ARG A 110 -4.53 26.62 -2.71
N ALA A 111 -3.40 27.18 -2.30
CA ALA A 111 -2.08 26.74 -2.75
C ALA A 111 -1.80 25.28 -2.36
N VAL A 112 -2.07 24.91 -1.11
CA VAL A 112 -1.89 23.54 -0.60
C VAL A 112 -2.81 22.56 -1.33
N MET A 113 -4.11 22.88 -1.42
CA MET A 113 -5.08 21.99 -2.06
C MET A 113 -4.79 21.74 -3.53
N LYS A 114 -4.25 22.74 -4.25
CA LYS A 114 -3.81 22.56 -5.64
C LYS A 114 -2.72 21.49 -5.73
N THR A 115 -1.68 21.58 -4.91
CA THR A 115 -0.58 20.58 -4.91
C THR A 115 -1.09 19.17 -4.56
N VAL A 116 -1.95 19.06 -3.55
CA VAL A 116 -2.52 17.77 -3.15
C VAL A 116 -3.33 17.14 -4.28
N SER A 117 -4.16 17.91 -4.99
CA SER A 117 -4.96 17.39 -6.11
C SER A 117 -4.12 16.86 -7.26
N VAL A 118 -2.99 17.52 -7.57
CA VAL A 118 -2.06 17.08 -8.63
C VAL A 118 -1.37 15.77 -8.24
N LEU A 119 -0.95 15.64 -6.98
CA LEU A 119 -0.36 14.40 -6.47
C LEU A 119 -1.36 13.25 -6.48
N GLU A 120 -2.63 13.50 -6.14
CA GLU A 120 -3.70 12.50 -6.18
C GLU A 120 -3.93 11.99 -7.62
N GLU A 121 -4.02 12.91 -8.58
CA GLU A 121 -4.21 12.56 -9.99
C GLU A 121 -3.03 11.75 -10.52
N ALA A 122 -1.80 12.16 -10.23
CA ALA A 122 -0.60 11.42 -10.62
C ALA A 122 -0.51 10.04 -9.96
N ALA A 123 -0.90 9.90 -8.70
CA ALA A 123 -0.94 8.60 -8.04
C ALA A 123 -1.97 7.66 -8.70
N LYS A 124 -3.14 8.17 -9.09
CA LYS A 124 -4.17 7.40 -9.81
C LYS A 124 -3.70 6.97 -11.20
N THR A 125 -3.05 7.85 -11.96
CA THR A 125 -2.52 7.49 -13.29
C THR A 125 -1.44 6.42 -13.18
N MET A 126 -0.54 6.54 -12.21
CA MET A 126 0.50 5.55 -11.95
C MET A 126 -0.08 4.19 -11.54
N ALA A 127 -1.11 4.17 -10.68
CA ALA A 127 -1.80 2.93 -10.30
C ALA A 127 -2.50 2.25 -11.50
N SER A 128 -2.93 3.03 -12.49
CA SER A 128 -3.54 2.52 -13.73
C SER A 128 -2.53 2.05 -14.79
N GLY A 129 -1.22 2.12 -14.50
CA GLY A 129 -0.16 1.66 -15.39
C GLY A 129 0.37 2.72 -16.37
N ASN A 130 -0.08 3.97 -16.28
CA ASN A 130 0.45 5.09 -17.06
C ASN A 130 1.40 5.95 -16.20
N LEU A 131 2.71 5.81 -16.42
CA LEU A 131 3.75 6.43 -15.58
C LEU A 131 4.56 7.53 -16.30
N SER A 132 4.06 8.09 -17.40
CA SER A 132 4.88 8.97 -18.25
C SER A 132 4.95 10.43 -17.80
N ASP A 133 4.07 10.89 -16.92
CA ASP A 133 3.96 12.31 -16.61
C ASP A 133 4.73 12.68 -15.33
N LYS A 134 5.89 13.32 -15.51
CA LYS A 134 6.64 13.94 -14.41
C LYS A 134 5.85 15.15 -13.88
N ILE A 135 5.58 15.16 -12.59
CA ILE A 135 4.92 16.30 -11.94
C ILE A 135 5.95 17.43 -11.83
N THR A 136 5.71 18.54 -12.50
CA THR A 136 6.50 19.77 -12.36
C THR A 136 5.67 20.81 -11.60
N LEU A 137 6.18 21.24 -10.46
CA LEU A 137 5.61 22.33 -9.67
C LEU A 137 6.71 23.36 -9.45
N ASP A 138 6.41 24.62 -9.72
CA ASP A 138 7.34 25.74 -9.60
C ASP A 138 7.38 26.30 -8.17
N ASN A 139 7.44 25.40 -7.18
CA ASN A 139 7.48 25.73 -5.76
C ASN A 139 8.83 25.32 -5.15
N ARG A 140 9.51 26.25 -4.46
CA ARG A 140 10.80 26.02 -3.79
C ARG A 140 10.66 25.81 -2.27
N ASP A 141 9.51 25.31 -1.83
CA ASP A 141 9.15 25.07 -0.44
C ASP A 141 9.18 23.57 -0.08
N GLU A 142 8.70 23.20 1.11
CA GLU A 142 8.61 21.82 1.58
C GLU A 142 7.71 20.95 0.69
N LEU A 143 6.68 21.53 0.07
CA LEU A 143 5.82 20.82 -0.87
C LEU A 143 6.57 20.44 -2.15
N GLY A 144 7.49 21.30 -2.61
CA GLY A 144 8.41 20.97 -3.71
C GLY A 144 9.28 19.74 -3.41
N GLN A 145 9.71 19.56 -2.15
CA GLN A 145 10.48 18.38 -1.75
C GLN A 145 9.65 17.09 -1.80
N VAL A 146 8.39 17.16 -1.38
CA VAL A 146 7.46 16.02 -1.47
C VAL A 146 7.25 15.58 -2.93
N VAL A 147 7.08 16.55 -3.84
CA VAL A 147 6.93 16.28 -5.28
C VAL A 147 8.20 15.65 -5.85
N ALA A 148 9.38 16.13 -5.46
CA ALA A 148 10.65 15.54 -5.89
C ALA A 148 10.84 14.11 -5.38
N ALA A 149 10.47 13.83 -4.13
CA ALA A 149 10.50 12.48 -3.57
C ALA A 149 9.50 11.55 -4.28
N PHE A 150 8.28 12.05 -4.56
CA PHE A 150 7.26 11.32 -5.31
C PHE A 150 7.75 10.97 -6.72
N ASN A 151 8.33 11.92 -7.45
CA ASN A 151 8.89 11.67 -8.78
C ASN A 151 10.01 10.61 -8.78
N LYS A 152 10.86 10.57 -7.74
CA LYS A 152 11.88 9.51 -7.61
C LYS A 152 11.26 8.12 -7.42
N ILE A 153 10.21 8.03 -6.59
CA ILE A 153 9.48 6.78 -6.40
C ILE A 153 8.81 6.35 -7.71
N ALA A 154 8.23 7.31 -8.45
CA ALA A 154 7.63 7.06 -9.75
C ALA A 154 8.63 6.47 -10.75
N GLU A 155 9.80 7.09 -10.87
CA GLU A 155 10.86 6.64 -11.75
C GLU A 155 11.38 5.24 -11.36
N ALA A 156 11.60 4.99 -10.08
CA ALA A 156 12.00 3.67 -9.58
C ALA A 156 10.94 2.59 -9.89
N LEU A 157 9.66 2.92 -9.76
CA LEU A 157 8.55 2.02 -10.06
C LEU A 157 8.46 1.70 -11.56
N VAL A 158 8.69 2.68 -12.43
CA VAL A 158 8.78 2.46 -13.90
C VAL A 158 9.90 1.48 -14.21
N MET A 159 11.10 1.73 -13.68
CA MET A 159 12.27 0.87 -13.93
C MET A 159 12.02 -0.56 -13.45
N ALA A 160 11.46 -0.73 -12.24
CA ALA A 160 11.14 -2.03 -11.70
C ALA A 160 10.09 -2.79 -12.55
N ASN A 161 9.03 -2.11 -13.02
CA ASN A 161 8.03 -2.74 -13.88
C ASN A 161 8.60 -3.15 -15.24
N GLN A 162 9.50 -2.35 -15.81
CA GLN A 162 10.19 -2.69 -17.06
C GLN A 162 11.08 -3.93 -16.87
N GLU A 163 11.83 -3.99 -15.77
CA GLU A 163 12.68 -5.13 -15.43
C GLU A 163 11.85 -6.40 -15.23
N ILE A 164 10.75 -6.33 -14.49
CA ILE A 164 9.80 -7.44 -14.30
C ILE A 164 9.25 -7.93 -15.65
N THR A 165 8.89 -7.00 -16.54
CA THR A 165 8.37 -7.37 -17.87
C THR A 165 9.41 -8.15 -18.68
N VAL A 166 10.65 -7.65 -18.74
CA VAL A 166 11.75 -8.34 -19.43
C VAL A 166 12.04 -9.71 -18.82
N LEU A 167 12.01 -9.82 -17.49
CA LEU A 167 12.25 -11.09 -16.81
C LEU A 167 11.12 -12.10 -17.08
N ASN A 168 9.87 -11.66 -17.06
CA ASN A 168 8.72 -12.50 -17.39
C ASN A 168 8.78 -13.01 -18.84
N ASP A 169 9.16 -12.17 -19.79
CA ASP A 169 9.32 -12.57 -21.18
C ASP A 169 10.42 -13.63 -21.35
N ARG A 170 11.54 -13.46 -20.65
CA ARG A 170 12.62 -14.46 -20.63
C ARG A 170 12.17 -15.78 -20.02
N LEU A 171 11.52 -15.73 -18.86
CA LEU A 171 11.00 -16.92 -18.17
C LEU A 171 10.01 -17.67 -19.05
N LYS A 172 9.13 -16.94 -19.74
CA LYS A 172 8.15 -17.54 -20.66
C LYS A 172 8.82 -18.21 -21.86
N ALA A 173 9.84 -17.58 -22.45
CA ALA A 173 10.59 -18.15 -23.55
C ALA A 173 11.35 -19.43 -23.12
N GLU A 174 11.95 -19.42 -21.93
CA GLU A 174 12.67 -20.55 -21.36
C GLU A 174 11.72 -21.72 -21.02
N ASN A 175 10.58 -21.45 -20.39
CA ASN A 175 9.54 -22.46 -20.17
C ASN A 175 9.06 -23.09 -21.47
N THR A 176 8.78 -22.26 -22.49
CA THR A 176 8.33 -22.78 -23.80
C THR A 176 9.37 -23.70 -24.43
N ARG A 177 10.65 -23.33 -24.33
CA ARG A 177 11.76 -24.15 -24.82
C ARG A 177 11.88 -25.47 -24.04
N MET A 178 11.80 -25.42 -22.71
CA MET A 178 11.90 -26.60 -21.85
C MET A 178 10.75 -27.58 -22.10
N SER A 179 9.51 -27.08 -22.23
CA SER A 179 8.36 -27.92 -22.61
C SER A 179 8.55 -28.58 -23.97
N ALA A 180 9.13 -27.86 -24.96
CA ALA A 180 9.44 -28.47 -26.26
C ALA A 180 10.52 -29.56 -26.16
N GLU A 181 11.54 -29.37 -25.32
CA GLU A 181 12.57 -30.40 -25.08
C GLU A 181 11.96 -31.65 -24.39
N LEU A 182 11.05 -31.47 -23.43
CA LEU A 182 10.35 -32.57 -22.75
C LEU A 182 9.37 -33.31 -23.68
N GLU A 183 8.65 -32.58 -24.56
CA GLU A 183 7.78 -33.18 -25.59
C GLU A 183 8.57 -34.09 -26.55
N VAL A 184 9.78 -33.67 -26.95
CA VAL A 184 10.67 -34.50 -27.77
C VAL A 184 11.04 -35.78 -27.03
N THR A 185 11.39 -35.71 -25.74
CA THR A 185 11.72 -36.92 -24.98
C THR A 185 10.52 -37.85 -24.84
N ARG A 186 9.32 -37.32 -24.57
CA ARG A 186 8.08 -38.10 -24.54
C ARG A 186 7.87 -38.86 -25.84
N LYS A 187 8.07 -38.18 -26.97
CA LYS A 187 7.94 -38.79 -28.30
C LYS A 187 8.98 -39.91 -28.51
N ILE A 188 10.20 -39.74 -28.02
CA ILE A 188 11.23 -40.80 -28.06
C ILE A 188 10.77 -42.02 -27.28
N GLN A 189 10.28 -41.87 -26.04
CA GLN A 189 9.74 -42.99 -25.27
C GLN A 189 8.58 -43.70 -26.00
N GLN A 190 7.63 -42.94 -26.53
CA GLN A 190 6.49 -43.52 -27.26
C GLN A 190 6.92 -44.27 -28.53
N MET A 191 7.94 -43.80 -29.24
CA MET A 191 8.48 -44.50 -30.41
C MET A 191 9.15 -45.82 -30.07
N LEU A 192 9.55 -46.02 -28.81
CA LEU A 192 10.20 -47.23 -28.34
C LEU A 192 9.21 -48.29 -27.83
N LEU A 193 7.95 -47.93 -27.59
CA LEU A 193 6.93 -48.90 -27.18
C LEU A 193 6.56 -49.85 -28.33
N PRO A 194 6.14 -51.09 -28.01
CA PRO A 194 5.58 -52.01 -28.99
C PRO A 194 4.44 -51.36 -29.77
N LYS A 195 4.48 -51.50 -31.10
CA LYS A 195 3.38 -51.02 -31.94
C LYS A 195 2.27 -52.05 -31.96
N ASP A 196 1.01 -51.61 -32.11
CA ASP A 196 -0.13 -52.54 -32.24
C ASP A 196 0.14 -53.66 -33.25
N ARG A 197 0.71 -53.34 -34.41
CA ARG A 197 1.05 -54.35 -35.41
C ARG A 197 1.99 -55.44 -34.88
N GLU A 198 3.00 -55.07 -34.09
CA GLU A 198 3.97 -56.01 -33.51
C GLU A 198 3.27 -56.93 -32.51
N LEU A 199 2.30 -56.42 -31.75
CA LEU A 199 1.50 -57.22 -30.80
C LEU A 199 0.65 -58.28 -31.52
N HIS A 200 0.07 -57.96 -32.68
CA HIS A 200 -0.75 -58.88 -33.46
C HIS A 200 0.06 -59.94 -34.24
N GLU A 201 1.37 -59.72 -34.43
CA GLU A 201 2.26 -60.66 -35.13
C GLU A 201 2.75 -61.79 -34.20
N VAL A 202 2.51 -61.71 -32.89
CA VAL A 202 2.95 -62.69 -31.91
C VAL A 202 2.19 -64.02 -32.05
N SER A 203 2.91 -65.07 -32.43
CA SER A 203 2.33 -66.40 -32.62
C SER A 203 1.83 -67.01 -31.30
N GLY A 204 0.54 -67.37 -31.27
CA GLY A 204 -0.06 -68.16 -30.17
C GLY A 204 -0.53 -67.34 -28.97
N LEU A 205 -0.46 -66.02 -29.02
CA LEU A 205 -0.98 -65.10 -27.99
C LEU A 205 -1.81 -64.00 -28.66
N ASP A 206 -2.88 -63.56 -28.01
CA ASP A 206 -3.61 -62.34 -28.34
C ASP A 206 -3.25 -61.29 -27.28
N ILE A 207 -2.52 -60.25 -27.69
CA ILE A 207 -1.88 -59.30 -26.77
C ILE A 207 -2.44 -57.90 -27.00
N ALA A 208 -2.88 -57.27 -25.90
CA ALA A 208 -3.26 -55.86 -25.85
C ALA A 208 -2.43 -55.16 -24.76
N GLY A 209 -1.97 -53.95 -25.05
CA GLY A 209 -1.22 -53.10 -24.13
C GLY A 209 -1.73 -51.66 -24.16
N PHE A 210 -1.63 -50.97 -23.02
CA PHE A 210 -1.96 -49.56 -22.90
C PHE A 210 -1.01 -48.91 -21.90
N MET A 211 -0.50 -47.72 -22.24
CA MET A 211 0.34 -46.93 -21.36
C MET A 211 0.04 -45.45 -21.56
N GLU A 212 -0.25 -44.76 -20.46
CA GLU A 212 -0.50 -43.33 -20.44
C GLU A 212 0.33 -42.71 -19.30
N SER A 213 1.35 -41.95 -19.67
CA SER A 213 2.21 -41.28 -18.70
C SER A 213 1.43 -40.18 -17.96
N ALA A 214 1.56 -40.12 -16.64
CA ALA A 214 0.92 -39.09 -15.80
C ALA A 214 1.50 -37.67 -16.02
N ASP A 215 2.78 -37.58 -16.37
CA ASP A 215 3.50 -36.35 -16.67
C ASP A 215 4.03 -36.32 -18.12
N GLU A 216 4.79 -35.27 -18.46
CA GLU A 216 5.45 -35.12 -19.76
C GLU A 216 6.37 -36.31 -20.11
N VAL A 217 7.01 -36.96 -19.12
CA VAL A 217 7.86 -38.16 -19.31
C VAL A 217 7.64 -39.15 -18.16
N GLY A 218 7.39 -40.43 -18.48
CA GLY A 218 7.02 -41.47 -17.52
C GLY A 218 8.15 -42.44 -17.14
N GLY A 219 8.02 -43.08 -15.97
CA GLY A 219 8.89 -44.14 -15.48
C GLY A 219 8.44 -45.56 -15.88
N ASP A 220 7.25 -45.69 -16.46
CA ASP A 220 6.59 -46.95 -16.79
C ASP A 220 7.21 -47.64 -18.01
N TYR A 221 7.26 -48.97 -17.95
CA TYR A 221 7.75 -49.87 -18.99
C TYR A 221 6.63 -50.77 -19.44
N TYR A 222 6.52 -51.00 -20.75
CA TYR A 222 6.19 -52.34 -21.20
C TYR A 222 6.87 -52.63 -22.54
N ASP A 223 7.17 -53.90 -22.79
CA ASP A 223 7.72 -54.36 -24.06
C ASP A 223 7.23 -55.78 -24.36
N VAL A 224 7.11 -56.11 -25.65
CA VAL A 224 6.70 -57.43 -26.13
C VAL A 224 7.66 -57.81 -27.24
N LEU A 225 8.49 -58.81 -26.97
CA LEU A 225 9.59 -59.19 -27.83
C LEU A 225 9.46 -60.65 -28.22
N GLN A 226 9.53 -60.93 -29.52
CA GLN A 226 9.48 -62.29 -30.05
C GLN A 226 10.80 -62.64 -30.74
N GLN A 227 11.41 -63.76 -30.36
CA GLN A 227 12.63 -64.27 -30.99
C GLN A 227 12.63 -65.80 -30.96
N ASP A 228 12.89 -66.44 -32.11
CA ASP A 228 13.04 -67.89 -32.26
C ASP A 228 11.87 -68.72 -31.65
N GLY A 229 10.64 -68.20 -31.73
CA GLY A 229 9.44 -68.85 -31.18
C GLY A 229 9.21 -68.61 -29.68
N ARG A 230 10.11 -67.91 -29.00
CA ARG A 230 9.95 -67.46 -27.61
C ARG A 230 9.40 -66.05 -27.58
N VAL A 231 8.45 -65.80 -26.68
CA VAL A 231 7.90 -64.46 -26.44
C VAL A 231 8.29 -64.03 -25.04
N LYS A 232 8.89 -62.85 -24.93
CA LYS A 232 9.21 -62.20 -23.65
C LYS A 232 8.40 -60.93 -23.52
N ILE A 233 7.61 -60.84 -22.46
CA ILE A 233 6.79 -59.68 -22.12
C ILE A 233 7.40 -59.04 -20.88
N GLY A 234 7.76 -57.77 -20.96
CA GLY A 234 8.29 -57.01 -19.83
C GLY A 234 7.32 -55.95 -19.37
N ILE A 235 7.21 -55.77 -18.06
CA ILE A 235 6.51 -54.64 -17.42
C ILE A 235 7.32 -54.17 -16.23
N GLY A 236 7.32 -52.87 -15.95
CA GLY A 236 8.16 -52.31 -14.92
C GLY A 236 7.87 -50.84 -14.67
N ASP A 237 8.37 -50.31 -13.57
CA ASP A 237 8.23 -48.92 -13.21
C ASP A 237 9.46 -48.44 -12.45
N VAL A 238 9.89 -47.22 -12.77
CA VAL A 238 11.01 -46.53 -12.13
C VAL A 238 10.45 -45.51 -11.14
N THR A 239 10.98 -45.50 -9.92
CA THR A 239 10.51 -44.60 -8.86
C THR A 239 10.53 -43.13 -9.28
N GLY A 240 9.37 -42.49 -9.18
CA GLY A 240 9.15 -41.09 -9.53
C GLY A 240 8.98 -40.85 -11.04
N HIS A 241 8.76 -39.60 -11.42
CA HIS A 241 8.39 -39.22 -12.78
C HIS A 241 9.40 -38.22 -13.37
N GLY A 242 9.26 -37.92 -14.66
CA GLY A 242 10.08 -36.95 -15.38
C GLY A 242 11.22 -37.55 -16.20
N LEU A 243 12.14 -36.68 -16.62
CA LEU A 243 13.18 -37.01 -17.59
C LEU A 243 14.11 -38.15 -17.13
N GLU A 244 14.53 -38.12 -15.86
CA GLU A 244 15.47 -39.10 -15.32
C GLU A 244 14.88 -40.52 -15.27
N SER A 245 13.64 -40.69 -14.77
CA SER A 245 12.99 -42.00 -14.76
C SER A 245 12.77 -42.50 -16.18
N GLY A 246 12.43 -41.60 -17.09
CA GLY A 246 12.23 -41.98 -18.48
C GLY A 246 13.50 -42.40 -19.22
N VAL A 247 14.64 -41.78 -18.92
CA VAL A 247 15.95 -42.21 -19.43
C VAL A 247 16.35 -43.57 -18.88
N LEU A 248 16.14 -43.81 -17.58
CA LEU A 248 16.38 -45.12 -16.97
C LEU A 248 15.53 -46.21 -17.62
N MET A 249 14.28 -45.89 -17.97
CA MET A 249 13.41 -46.81 -18.68
C MET A 249 13.98 -47.23 -20.04
N ILE A 250 14.45 -46.28 -20.84
CA ILE A 250 15.09 -46.55 -22.13
C ILE A 250 16.32 -47.45 -21.95
N MET A 251 17.09 -47.26 -20.88
CA MET A 251 18.23 -48.13 -20.55
C MET A 251 17.78 -49.55 -20.22
N VAL A 252 16.73 -49.71 -19.39
CA VAL A 252 16.16 -51.03 -19.04
C VAL A 252 15.73 -51.76 -20.30
N GLN A 253 14.94 -51.10 -21.14
CA GLN A 253 14.49 -51.66 -22.40
C GLN A 253 15.66 -52.07 -23.31
N THR A 254 16.66 -51.20 -23.45
CA THR A 254 17.84 -51.49 -24.27
C THR A 254 18.60 -52.71 -23.75
N ALA A 255 18.77 -52.82 -22.43
CA ALA A 255 19.42 -53.97 -21.81
C ALA A 255 18.64 -55.26 -22.03
N VAL A 256 17.31 -55.25 -21.82
CA VAL A 256 16.42 -56.39 -22.06
C VAL A 256 16.47 -56.85 -23.52
N ARG A 257 16.29 -55.93 -24.47
CA ARG A 257 16.37 -56.23 -25.91
C ARG A 257 17.73 -56.78 -26.32
N THR A 258 18.82 -56.22 -25.79
CA THR A 258 20.18 -56.70 -26.09
C THR A 258 20.38 -58.13 -25.59
N LEU A 259 20.01 -58.42 -24.34
CA LEU A 259 20.18 -59.76 -23.77
C LEU A 259 19.30 -60.80 -24.46
N LEU A 260 18.10 -60.41 -24.89
CA LEU A 260 17.25 -61.28 -25.71
C LEU A 260 17.90 -61.61 -27.06
N ALA A 261 18.49 -60.62 -27.73
CA ALA A 261 19.19 -60.82 -29.00
C ALA A 261 20.36 -61.82 -28.89
N TYR A 262 21.02 -61.87 -27.73
CA TYR A 262 22.07 -62.86 -27.43
C TYR A 262 21.53 -64.22 -26.93
N ASN A 263 20.21 -64.37 -26.82
CA ASN A 263 19.51 -65.58 -26.42
C ASN A 263 19.99 -66.16 -25.07
N GLU A 264 20.22 -65.31 -24.06
CA GLU A 264 20.54 -65.75 -22.69
C GLU A 264 19.34 -66.48 -22.08
N PRO A 265 19.42 -67.81 -21.84
CA PRO A 265 18.26 -68.60 -21.41
C PRO A 265 18.07 -68.62 -19.89
N ASP A 266 19.07 -68.21 -19.12
CA ASP A 266 19.01 -68.23 -17.66
C ASP A 266 18.40 -66.90 -17.13
N PRO A 267 17.19 -66.92 -16.54
CA PRO A 267 16.54 -65.72 -16.04
C PRO A 267 17.35 -65.02 -14.94
N VAL A 268 18.16 -65.76 -14.19
CA VAL A 268 19.02 -65.20 -13.14
C VAL A 268 20.12 -64.35 -13.72
N ARG A 269 20.82 -64.88 -14.72
CA ARG A 269 21.88 -64.15 -15.43
C ARG A 269 21.31 -62.98 -16.20
N PHE A 270 20.14 -63.16 -16.81
CA PHE A 270 19.44 -62.11 -17.54
C PHE A 270 19.14 -60.91 -16.63
N LEU A 271 18.41 -61.12 -15.53
CA LEU A 271 18.07 -60.03 -14.60
C LEU A 271 19.29 -59.46 -13.90
N SER A 272 20.29 -60.28 -13.56
CA SER A 272 21.56 -59.80 -12.98
C SER A 272 22.31 -58.88 -13.93
N ALA A 273 22.34 -59.20 -15.23
CA ALA A 273 22.98 -58.37 -16.23
C ALA A 273 22.23 -57.04 -16.45
N VAL A 274 20.89 -57.08 -16.50
CA VAL A 274 20.07 -55.85 -16.53
C VAL A 274 20.35 -55.01 -15.29
N ASN A 275 20.19 -55.57 -14.09
CA ASN A 275 20.42 -54.84 -12.84
C ASN A 275 21.82 -54.24 -12.78
N ARG A 276 22.86 -54.98 -13.16
CA ARG A 276 24.23 -54.47 -13.15
C ARG A 276 24.39 -53.28 -14.10
N ALA A 277 23.87 -53.38 -15.32
CA ALA A 277 23.94 -52.31 -16.31
C ALA A 277 23.21 -51.05 -15.84
N ILE A 278 22.03 -51.20 -15.24
CA ILE A 278 21.24 -50.06 -14.73
C ILE A 278 21.88 -49.47 -13.47
N TYR A 279 22.28 -50.31 -12.51
CA TYR A 279 22.92 -49.88 -11.27
C TYR A 279 24.17 -49.05 -11.52
N ASP A 280 25.07 -49.51 -12.39
CA ASP A 280 26.30 -48.79 -12.72
C ASP A 280 26.01 -47.41 -13.36
N ASN A 281 24.93 -47.29 -14.15
CA ASN A 281 24.47 -46.02 -14.74
C ASN A 281 23.80 -45.10 -13.70
N VAL A 282 22.92 -45.62 -12.85
CA VAL A 282 22.27 -44.87 -11.76
C VAL A 282 23.31 -44.26 -10.82
N GLN A 283 24.32 -45.05 -10.42
CA GLN A 283 25.44 -44.57 -9.59
C GLN A 283 26.24 -43.47 -10.29
N ARG A 284 26.49 -43.60 -11.60
CA ARG A 284 27.18 -42.57 -12.39
C ARG A 284 26.37 -41.28 -12.52
N MET A 285 25.05 -41.40 -12.66
CA MET A 285 24.12 -40.26 -12.70
C MET A 285 23.92 -39.60 -11.33
N LYS A 286 24.39 -40.23 -10.24
CA LYS A 286 24.10 -39.84 -8.84
C LYS A 286 22.60 -39.78 -8.55
N SER A 287 21.84 -40.68 -9.18
CA SER A 287 20.41 -40.82 -8.94
C SER A 287 20.16 -41.84 -7.82
N ASP A 288 19.10 -41.64 -7.05
CA ASP A 288 18.62 -42.54 -6.00
C ASP A 288 17.39 -43.35 -6.46
N LYS A 289 17.06 -43.28 -7.76
CA LYS A 289 15.93 -43.98 -8.35
C LYS A 289 16.16 -45.49 -8.40
N ASN A 290 15.10 -46.23 -8.13
CA ASN A 290 15.04 -47.69 -8.24
C ASN A 290 14.03 -48.08 -9.32
N ALA A 291 14.16 -49.29 -9.85
CA ALA A 291 13.24 -49.83 -10.83
C ALA A 291 12.69 -51.18 -10.35
N SER A 292 11.39 -51.38 -10.57
CA SER A 292 10.74 -52.68 -10.53
C SER A 292 10.61 -53.19 -11.97
N LEU A 293 10.80 -54.49 -12.18
CA LEU A 293 10.76 -55.14 -13.48
C LEU A 293 10.30 -56.58 -13.33
N ALA A 294 9.21 -56.94 -13.99
CA ALA A 294 8.77 -58.31 -14.19
C ALA A 294 8.90 -58.71 -15.66
N LEU A 295 9.44 -59.90 -15.91
CA LEU A 295 9.59 -60.50 -17.23
C LEU A 295 8.83 -61.82 -17.28
N LEU A 296 7.94 -61.95 -18.25
CA LEU A 296 7.15 -63.13 -18.53
C LEU A 296 7.64 -63.79 -19.82
N ASP A 297 8.18 -64.99 -19.71
CA ASP A 297 8.61 -65.82 -20.84
C ASP A 297 7.54 -66.83 -21.21
N TYR A 298 7.15 -66.85 -22.48
CA TYR A 298 6.20 -67.78 -23.07
C TYR A 298 6.87 -68.66 -24.14
N GLU A 299 6.74 -69.97 -23.95
CA GLU A 299 7.22 -71.00 -24.88
C GLU A 299 6.25 -72.20 -24.83
N GLU A 300 5.62 -72.55 -25.95
CA GLU A 300 4.76 -73.74 -26.12
C GLU A 300 3.68 -73.95 -25.03
N GLY A 301 3.00 -72.89 -24.60
CA GLY A 301 1.94 -72.98 -23.58
C GLY A 301 2.45 -72.92 -22.13
N MET A 302 3.77 -72.84 -21.93
CA MET A 302 4.38 -72.62 -20.62
C MET A 302 4.67 -71.13 -20.42
N LEU A 303 4.25 -70.60 -19.26
CA LEU A 303 4.58 -69.25 -18.81
C LEU A 303 5.56 -69.33 -17.64
N LYS A 304 6.65 -68.57 -17.73
CA LYS A 304 7.62 -68.40 -16.64
C LYS A 304 7.71 -66.93 -16.30
N LEU A 305 7.46 -66.59 -15.03
CA LEU A 305 7.54 -65.25 -14.50
C LEU A 305 8.85 -65.09 -13.72
N SER A 306 9.55 -63.99 -13.95
CA SER A 306 10.80 -63.66 -13.25
C SER A 306 10.86 -62.17 -12.92
N GLY A 307 11.56 -61.82 -11.85
CA GLY A 307 11.68 -60.44 -11.36
C GLY A 307 10.51 -60.03 -10.46
N GLN A 308 10.41 -58.72 -10.23
CA GLN A 308 9.51 -58.12 -9.26
C GLN A 308 8.90 -56.82 -9.79
N HIS A 309 7.58 -56.80 -9.89
CA HIS A 309 6.70 -55.66 -10.22
C HIS A 309 5.25 -56.08 -9.92
N GLU A 310 4.30 -55.19 -9.63
CA GLU A 310 2.86 -55.41 -9.27
C GLU A 310 2.22 -56.81 -9.50
N GLU A 311 1.21 -57.17 -8.69
CA GLU A 311 0.54 -58.49 -8.73
C GLU A 311 0.13 -58.94 -10.15
N MET A 312 0.55 -60.15 -10.56
CA MET A 312 0.08 -60.74 -11.83
C MET A 312 -1.30 -61.37 -11.63
N ILE A 313 -2.27 -60.93 -12.43
CA ILE A 313 -3.64 -61.45 -12.41
C ILE A 313 -3.83 -62.43 -13.57
N VAL A 314 -4.19 -63.68 -13.26
CA VAL A 314 -4.50 -64.71 -14.26
C VAL A 314 -5.97 -65.05 -14.20
N VAL A 315 -6.67 -64.88 -15.31
CA VAL A 315 -8.08 -65.26 -15.45
C VAL A 315 -8.18 -66.53 -16.29
N ARG A 316 -8.61 -67.63 -15.67
CA ARG A 316 -8.78 -68.93 -16.34
C ARG A 316 -10.11 -69.00 -17.08
N SER A 317 -10.22 -69.97 -18.00
CA SER A 317 -11.49 -70.32 -18.63
C SER A 317 -12.51 -70.71 -17.55
N GLY A 318 -13.65 -69.99 -17.50
CA GLY A 318 -14.66 -70.13 -16.44
C GLY A 318 -14.67 -68.99 -15.41
N GLY A 319 -13.79 -67.98 -15.53
CA GLY A 319 -13.83 -66.76 -14.72
C GLY A 319 -13.14 -66.88 -13.35
N ILE A 320 -12.36 -67.94 -13.14
CA ILE A 320 -11.53 -68.08 -11.94
C ILE A 320 -10.37 -67.09 -12.04
N VAL A 321 -10.22 -66.24 -11.03
CA VAL A 321 -9.14 -65.26 -10.93
C VAL A 321 -8.10 -65.75 -9.94
N GLU A 322 -6.87 -65.92 -10.41
CA GLU A 322 -5.69 -66.23 -9.60
C GLU A 322 -4.81 -64.98 -9.54
N ARG A 323 -4.26 -64.67 -8.37
CA ARG A 323 -3.30 -63.59 -8.18
C ARG A 323 -1.97 -64.16 -7.76
N PHE A 324 -0.91 -63.76 -8.45
CA PHE A 324 0.45 -64.16 -8.16
C PHE A 324 1.20 -62.92 -7.68
N ASP A 325 1.54 -62.91 -6.40
CA ASP A 325 2.42 -61.89 -5.84
C ASP A 325 3.85 -62.12 -6.38
N THR A 326 4.45 -61.04 -6.83
CA THR A 326 5.79 -60.98 -7.40
C THR A 326 6.81 -60.48 -6.38
N ILE A 327 6.36 -59.91 -5.25
CA ILE A 327 7.23 -59.30 -4.23
C ILE A 327 8.21 -60.32 -3.66
N ASP A 328 7.74 -61.55 -3.46
CA ASP A 328 8.53 -62.64 -2.89
C ASP A 328 9.24 -63.52 -3.93
N LEU A 329 9.11 -63.21 -5.23
CA LEU A 329 9.89 -63.89 -6.28
C LEU A 329 11.37 -63.54 -6.19
N GLY A 330 11.67 -62.37 -5.61
CA GLY A 330 13.01 -61.84 -5.41
C GLY A 330 13.71 -61.41 -6.69
N PHE A 331 14.86 -60.75 -6.52
CA PHE A 331 15.94 -60.90 -7.48
C PHE A 331 16.60 -62.25 -7.20
N PRO A 332 16.82 -63.10 -8.21
CA PRO A 332 17.44 -64.39 -7.97
C PRO A 332 18.87 -64.29 -7.44
#